data_AF-A0A7S3FWR9-F1
#
_entry.id   AF-A0A7S3FWR9-F1
#
_cell.length_a   1.000
_cell.length_b   1.000
_cell.length_c   1.000
_cell.angle_alpha   90.00
_cell.angle_beta   90.00
_cell.angle_gamma   90.00
#
_symmetry.space_group_name_H-M   'P 1'
#
loop_
_entity.id
_entity.type
_entity.pdbx_description
1 polymer ?
#
loop_
_entity_poly.entity_id
_entity_poly.type
_entity_poly.pdbx_seq_one_letter_code
_entity_poly.pdbx_strand_id
1 'polypeptide(L)'
;MGILVFGIMSMIMMPFLVGLTKQAVHKCAKCLNDVKQSNLLGLNSLEDKVIAKKVGGVGVILTRRYLLYIVMVIFSFLSIYMFVLVEEKAHEFHLISDLTWDQFRDDCGFTAFSKNPRQAFRNFEMQYFGKQVGWDGYIVRVNLNDEDPMSVSYHTANIMVKMATPDIPEGQ
;
A
#
# COMPACT_ATOMS: atom_id res chain seq x y z
N MET A 1 3.82 -0.89 3.97
CA MET A 1 2.80 0.12 3.55
C MET A 1 1.41 -0.14 4.12
N GLY A 2 0.90 -1.38 4.14
CA GLY A 2 -0.45 -1.69 4.64
C GLY A 2 -0.76 -1.20 6.07
N ILE A 3 0.20 -1.31 7.00
CA ILE A 3 0.01 -0.89 8.42
C ILE A 3 -0.32 0.61 8.54
N LEU A 4 0.28 1.46 7.70
CA LEU A 4 -0.03 2.91 7.70
C LEU A 4 -1.43 3.20 7.14
N VAL A 5 -1.82 2.50 6.07
CA VAL A 5 -3.15 2.66 5.46
C VAL A 5 -4.25 2.21 6.41
N PHE A 6 -4.10 1.04 7.03
CA PHE A 6 -5.07 0.53 8.01
C PHE A 6 -5.08 1.36 9.31
N GLY A 7 -3.92 1.84 9.76
CA GLY A 7 -3.81 2.68 10.95
C GLY A 7 -4.50 4.04 10.79
N ILE A 8 -4.29 4.71 9.65
CA ILE A 8 -4.93 6.00 9.36
C ILE A 8 -6.45 5.82 9.19
N MET A 9 -6.88 4.74 8.53
CA MET A 9 -8.31 4.43 8.41
C MET A 9 -8.97 4.15 9.76
N SER A 10 -8.31 3.42 10.64
CA SER A 10 -8.77 3.19 12.01
C SER A 10 -8.94 4.50 12.78
N MET A 11 -7.97 5.41 12.68
CA MET A 11 -8.01 6.71 13.36
C MET A 11 -9.16 7.60 12.86
N ILE A 12 -9.45 7.59 11.56
CA ILE A 12 -10.56 8.33 10.96
C ILE A 12 -11.91 7.74 11.37
N MET A 13 -12.02 6.42 11.50
CA MET A 13 -13.27 5.73 11.84
C MET A 13 -13.60 5.79 13.35
N MET A 14 -12.59 5.95 14.21
CA MET A 14 -12.74 5.96 15.67
C MET A 14 -13.74 7.01 16.22
N PRO A 15 -13.72 8.30 15.82
CA PRO A 15 -14.72 9.27 16.29
C PRO A 15 -16.16 8.89 15.90
N PHE A 16 -16.35 8.19 14.78
CA PHE A 16 -17.67 7.70 14.37
C PHE A 16 -18.12 6.50 15.20
N LEU A 17 -17.23 5.54 15.48
CA LEU A 17 -17.54 4.41 16.37
C LEU A 17 -17.84 4.85 17.80
N VAL A 18 -17.13 5.86 18.31
CA VAL A 18 -17.42 6.47 19.63
C VAL A 18 -18.76 7.20 19.61
N GLY A 19 -19.10 7.88 18.51
CA GLY A 19 -20.42 8.49 18.31
C GLY A 19 -21.57 7.48 18.25
N LEU A 20 -21.30 6.22 17.86
CA LEU A 20 -22.28 5.13 17.84
C LEU A 20 -22.43 4.40 19.18
N THR A 21 -21.36 4.31 19.98
CA THR A 21 -21.33 3.49 21.20
C THR A 21 -21.66 4.27 22.47
N LYS A 22 -21.54 5.60 22.49
CA LYS A 22 -21.88 6.43 23.66
C LYS A 22 -23.21 7.16 23.51
N GLN A 23 -24.31 6.42 23.68
CA GLN A 23 -25.58 7.03 24.11
C GLN A 23 -25.53 7.23 25.63
N ALA A 24 -25.22 8.43 26.09
CA ALA A 24 -25.42 8.79 27.48
C ALA A 24 -26.90 9.05 27.71
N VAL A 25 -27.59 8.09 28.33
CA VAL A 25 -28.99 8.21 28.72
C VAL A 25 -29.04 8.71 30.16
N HIS A 26 -29.42 9.98 30.35
CA HIS A 26 -29.67 10.51 31.69
C HIS A 26 -31.05 10.05 32.15
N LYS A 27 -31.08 9.08 33.07
CA LYS A 27 -32.29 8.62 33.74
C LYS A 27 -32.62 9.50 34.93
N CYS A 28 -33.89 9.85 35.10
CA CYS A 28 -34.34 10.50 36.33
C CYS A 28 -34.21 9.51 37.51
N ALA A 29 -33.49 9.88 38.57
CA ALA A 29 -33.25 9.02 39.74
C ALA A 29 -34.54 8.64 40.51
N LYS A 30 -35.65 9.35 40.28
CA LYS A 30 -36.91 9.15 41.02
C LYS A 30 -37.97 8.35 40.26
N CYS A 31 -37.96 8.40 38.92
CA CYS A 31 -38.99 7.78 38.07
C CYS A 31 -38.44 6.75 37.09
N LEU A 32 -37.10 6.63 36.97
CA LEU A 32 -36.39 5.86 35.93
C LEU A 32 -36.81 6.18 34.48
N ASN A 33 -37.61 7.22 34.27
CA ASN A 33 -38.04 7.67 32.96
C ASN A 33 -36.89 8.41 32.26
N ASP A 34 -36.74 8.21 30.95
CA ASP A 34 -35.69 8.83 30.15
C ASP A 34 -36.06 10.30 29.87
N VAL A 35 -35.43 11.24 30.58
CA VAL A 35 -35.80 12.67 30.52
C VAL A 35 -35.01 13.44 29.46
N LYS A 36 -33.81 12.97 29.10
CA LYS A 36 -33.03 13.57 28.01
C LYS A 36 -31.90 12.64 27.55
N GLN A 37 -31.85 12.33 26.26
CA GLN A 37 -30.65 11.78 25.61
C GLN A 37 -29.73 12.96 25.26
N SER A 38 -28.55 13.02 25.86
CA SER A 38 -27.55 14.02 25.47
C SER A 38 -26.30 13.29 24.99
N ASN A 39 -26.08 13.28 23.68
CA ASN A 39 -24.83 12.81 23.12
C ASN A 39 -23.70 13.78 23.51
N LEU A 40 -22.66 13.25 24.17
CA LEU A 40 -21.55 14.00 24.76
C LEU A 40 -20.70 14.79 23.73
N LEU A 41 -20.89 14.53 22.43
CA LEU A 41 -20.19 15.17 21.31
C LEU A 41 -21.01 16.26 20.58
N GLY A 42 -22.15 16.70 21.13
CA GLY A 42 -22.85 17.88 20.59
C GLY A 42 -23.39 17.73 19.16
N LEU A 43 -23.45 16.52 18.61
CA LEU A 43 -24.09 16.23 17.32
C LEU A 43 -25.63 16.20 17.43
N ASN A 44 -26.22 17.00 18.31
CA ASN A 44 -27.67 17.23 18.35
C ASN A 44 -28.14 18.13 17.19
N SER A 45 -27.20 18.72 16.43
CA SER A 45 -27.44 19.39 15.14
C SER A 45 -27.32 18.41 13.93
N LEU A 46 -27.54 17.14 14.20
CA LEU A 46 -27.92 16.14 13.21
C LEU A 46 -29.35 15.69 13.58
N GLU A 47 -30.25 16.66 13.70
CA GLU A 47 -31.69 16.40 13.73
C GLU A 47 -32.02 15.46 12.56
N ASP A 48 -32.78 14.39 12.84
CA ASP A 48 -33.23 13.38 11.88
C ASP A 48 -34.13 14.03 10.82
N LYS A 49 -33.51 14.75 9.90
CA LYS A 49 -34.18 15.29 8.74
C LYS A 49 -34.38 14.11 7.80
N VAL A 50 -35.60 13.62 7.79
CA VAL A 50 -36.05 12.57 6.89
C VAL A 50 -36.00 13.13 5.48
N ILE A 51 -34.99 12.76 4.70
CA ILE A 51 -34.89 13.18 3.31
C ILE A 51 -35.69 12.16 2.50
N ALA A 52 -36.96 12.48 2.27
CA ALA A 52 -37.79 11.72 1.35
C ALA A 52 -37.43 12.15 -0.09
N LYS A 53 -36.65 11.32 -0.79
CA LYS A 53 -36.35 11.54 -2.21
C LYS A 53 -37.23 10.58 -3.01
N LYS A 54 -38.15 11.13 -3.81
CA LYS A 54 -38.88 10.32 -4.82
C LYS A 54 -37.90 10.00 -5.93
N VAL A 55 -37.48 8.75 -6.02
CA VAL A 55 -36.70 8.23 -7.16
C VAL A 55 -37.63 7.27 -7.90
N GLY A 56 -38.31 7.78 -8.93
CA GLY A 56 -39.35 7.04 -9.66
C GLY A 56 -40.66 6.86 -8.87
N GLY A 57 -41.33 5.72 -9.07
CA GLY A 57 -42.61 5.36 -8.43
C GLY A 57 -42.49 4.86 -6.97
N VAL A 58 -41.27 4.67 -6.46
CA VAL A 58 -41.01 4.19 -5.09
C VAL A 58 -40.41 5.33 -4.27
N GLY A 59 -41.06 5.67 -3.15
CA GLY A 59 -40.54 6.65 -2.20
C GLY A 59 -39.55 5.99 -1.26
N VAL A 60 -38.28 6.37 -1.34
CA VAL A 60 -37.26 5.89 -0.40
C VAL A 60 -37.09 6.94 0.70
N ILE A 61 -37.37 6.53 1.93
CA ILE A 61 -37.23 7.35 3.13
C ILE A 61 -35.85 7.03 3.73
N LEU A 62 -34.86 7.88 3.47
CA LEU A 62 -33.53 7.73 4.05
C LEU A 62 -33.35 8.73 5.20
N THR A 63 -33.01 8.23 6.39
CA THR A 63 -32.53 9.09 7.48
C THR A 63 -31.07 9.46 7.22
N ARG A 64 -30.65 10.65 7.68
CA ARG A 64 -29.28 11.17 7.50
C ARG A 64 -28.21 10.23 8.08
N ARG A 65 -28.57 9.43 9.10
CA ARG A 65 -27.73 8.35 9.66
C ARG A 65 -27.44 7.23 8.66
N TYR A 66 -28.44 6.80 7.89
CA TYR A 66 -28.22 5.81 6.81
C TYR A 66 -27.36 6.37 5.68
N LEU A 67 -27.48 7.67 5.38
CA LEU A 67 -26.62 8.34 4.40
C LEU A 67 -25.15 8.33 4.84
N LEU A 68 -24.88 8.61 6.13
CA LEU A 68 -23.52 8.51 6.69
C LEU A 68 -22.97 7.07 6.66
N TYR A 69 -23.80 6.07 6.96
CA TYR A 69 -23.38 4.67 6.84
C TYR A 69 -23.03 4.29 5.40
N ILE A 70 -23.83 4.72 4.42
CA ILE A 70 -23.55 4.44 3.01
C ILE A 70 -22.23 5.09 2.58
N VAL A 71 -21.98 6.35 2.97
CA VAL A 71 -20.72 7.04 2.66
C VAL A 71 -19.53 6.34 3.31
N MET A 72 -19.67 5.90 4.56
CA MET A 72 -18.64 5.15 5.28
C MET A 72 -18.28 3.83 4.58
N VAL A 73 -19.29 3.07 4.15
CA VAL A 73 -19.10 1.80 3.43
C VAL A 73 -18.49 2.03 2.04
N ILE A 74 -18.89 3.07 1.33
CA ILE A 74 -18.27 3.42 0.04
C ILE A 74 -16.80 3.77 0.24
N PHE A 75 -16.48 4.57 1.25
CA PHE A 75 -15.11 4.99 1.53
C PHE A 75 -14.21 3.81 1.91
N SER A 76 -14.71 2.87 2.73
CA SER A 76 -13.96 1.65 3.06
C SER A 76 -13.72 0.79 1.81
N PHE A 77 -14.73 0.59 0.96
CA PHE A 77 -14.60 -0.20 -0.26
C PHE A 77 -13.60 0.43 -1.24
N LEU A 78 -13.66 1.75 -1.44
CA LEU A 78 -12.70 2.48 -2.29
C LEU A 78 -11.27 2.36 -1.78
N SER A 79 -11.09 2.37 -0.46
CA SER A 79 -9.75 2.23 0.12
C SER A 79 -9.14 0.85 -0.08
N ILE A 80 -9.95 -0.21 0.04
CA ILE A 80 -9.53 -1.57 -0.25
C ILE A 80 -9.20 -1.71 -1.74
N TYR A 81 -10.04 -1.16 -2.62
CA TYR A 81 -9.80 -1.19 -4.06
C TYR A 81 -8.50 -0.48 -4.45
N MET A 82 -8.24 0.70 -3.89
CA MET A 82 -6.98 1.43 -4.12
C MET A 82 -5.76 0.65 -3.59
N PHE A 83 -5.90 -0.03 -2.46
CA PHE A 83 -4.82 -0.86 -1.92
C PHE A 83 -4.49 -2.03 -2.86
N VAL A 84 -5.50 -2.74 -3.36
CA VAL A 84 -5.32 -3.85 -4.31
C VAL A 84 -4.63 -3.38 -5.59
N LEU A 85 -5.05 -2.24 -6.16
CA LEU A 85 -4.42 -1.69 -7.37
C LEU A 85 -2.94 -1.32 -7.18
N VAL A 86 -2.57 -0.85 -6.00
CA VAL A 86 -1.17 -0.49 -5.70
C VAL A 86 -0.31 -1.73 -5.55
N GLU A 87 -0.81 -2.76 -4.86
CA GLU A 87 -0.13 -4.05 -4.73
C GLU A 87 0.07 -4.74 -6.09
N GLU A 88 -0.96 -4.74 -6.95
CA GLU A 88 -0.88 -5.35 -8.28
C GLU A 88 0.21 -4.72 -9.15
N LYS A 89 0.35 -3.39 -9.09
CA LYS A 89 1.43 -2.68 -9.79
C LYS A 89 2.82 -2.89 -9.17
N ALA A 90 2.88 -3.12 -7.86
CA ALA A 90 4.14 -3.39 -7.18
C ALA A 90 4.66 -4.82 -7.48
N HIS A 91 3.75 -5.75 -7.78
CA HIS A 91 4.05 -7.15 -8.07
C HIS A 91 3.99 -7.50 -9.56
N GLU A 92 4.13 -6.51 -10.46
CA GLU A 92 4.40 -6.82 -11.87
C GLU A 92 5.75 -7.53 -11.97
N PHE A 93 5.70 -8.86 -11.97
CA PHE A 93 6.81 -9.71 -12.38
C PHE A 93 7.07 -9.39 -13.84
N HIS A 94 8.00 -8.46 -14.10
CA HIS A 94 8.51 -8.25 -15.44
C HIS A 94 8.96 -9.60 -15.99
N LEU A 95 8.46 -9.96 -17.17
CA LEU A 95 8.91 -11.14 -17.90
C LEU A 95 10.44 -11.12 -17.93
N ILE A 96 11.05 -12.19 -17.41
CA ILE A 96 12.50 -12.39 -17.48
C ILE A 96 12.88 -12.19 -18.93
N SER A 97 13.65 -11.14 -19.21
CA SER A 97 14.01 -10.85 -20.58
C SER A 97 15.05 -11.87 -21.04
N ASP A 98 15.03 -12.24 -22.33
CA ASP A 98 15.98 -13.18 -22.92
C ASP A 98 17.44 -12.65 -22.95
N LEU A 99 17.70 -11.50 -22.33
CA LEU A 99 19.01 -10.87 -22.22
C LEU A 99 19.84 -11.62 -21.18
N THR A 100 21.05 -12.03 -21.58
CA THR A 100 21.99 -12.76 -20.72
C THR A 100 23.09 -11.85 -20.19
N TRP A 101 23.66 -12.21 -19.05
CA TRP A 101 24.75 -11.47 -18.41
C TRP A 101 25.96 -11.27 -19.33
N ASP A 102 26.29 -12.29 -20.14
CA ASP A 102 27.42 -12.22 -21.06
C ASP A 102 27.20 -11.16 -22.16
N GLN A 103 25.98 -11.04 -22.69
CA GLN A 103 25.64 -10.00 -23.67
C GLN A 103 25.76 -8.60 -23.05
N PHE A 104 25.22 -8.42 -21.84
CA PHE A 104 25.34 -7.16 -21.11
C PHE A 104 26.80 -6.78 -20.89
N ARG A 105 27.64 -7.74 -20.47
CA ARG A 105 29.07 -7.52 -20.23
C ARG A 105 29.81 -7.13 -21.51
N ASP A 106 29.50 -7.77 -22.63
CA ASP A 106 30.18 -7.49 -23.89
C ASP A 106 29.81 -6.09 -24.44
N ASP A 107 28.59 -5.61 -24.21
CA ASP A 107 28.09 -4.30 -24.68
C ASP A 107 28.38 -3.14 -23.72
N CYS A 108 28.30 -3.40 -22.40
CA CYS A 108 28.28 -2.39 -21.35
C CYS A 108 29.29 -2.67 -20.21
N GLY A 109 29.92 -3.83 -20.18
CA GLY A 109 30.87 -4.22 -19.14
C GLY A 109 32.17 -3.41 -19.16
N PHE A 110 33.07 -3.71 -18.22
CA PHE A 110 34.30 -2.95 -17.99
C PHE A 110 35.11 -2.76 -19.28
N THR A 111 35.31 -3.83 -20.05
CA THR A 111 36.12 -3.77 -21.27
C THR A 111 35.49 -2.90 -22.37
N ALA A 112 34.16 -2.91 -22.51
CA ALA A 112 33.43 -2.09 -23.47
C ALA A 112 33.42 -0.62 -23.04
N PHE A 113 33.22 -0.37 -21.73
CA PHE A 113 33.26 0.95 -21.14
C PHE A 113 34.64 1.60 -21.24
N SER A 114 35.71 0.84 -20.95
CA SER A 114 37.09 1.32 -21.09
C SER A 114 37.45 1.67 -22.54
N LYS A 115 36.88 0.98 -23.53
CA LYS A 115 37.10 1.29 -24.95
C LYS A 115 36.35 2.54 -25.38
N ASN A 116 35.06 2.66 -25.06
CA ASN A 116 34.24 3.81 -25.46
C ASN A 116 33.07 4.05 -24.50
N PRO A 117 33.21 4.95 -23.51
CA PRO A 117 32.21 5.12 -22.45
C PRO A 117 30.88 5.69 -22.97
N ARG A 118 30.91 6.54 -24.01
CA ARG A 118 29.68 7.11 -24.61
C ARG A 118 28.83 6.06 -25.30
N GLN A 119 29.46 5.10 -25.96
CA GLN A 119 28.77 4.03 -26.67
C GLN A 119 28.17 3.02 -25.69
N ALA A 120 28.94 2.61 -24.67
CA ALA A 120 28.46 1.71 -23.62
C ALA A 120 27.24 2.29 -22.89
N PHE A 121 27.27 3.59 -22.56
CA PHE A 121 26.15 4.26 -21.90
C PHE A 121 24.89 4.31 -22.79
N ARG A 122 25.05 4.63 -24.08
CA ARG A 122 23.93 4.64 -25.03
C ARG A 122 23.33 3.25 -25.23
N ASN A 123 24.16 2.22 -25.31
CA ASN A 123 23.69 0.83 -25.41
C ASN A 123 22.91 0.42 -24.16
N PHE A 124 23.39 0.80 -22.97
CA PHE A 124 22.68 0.59 -21.71
C PHE A 124 21.28 1.21 -21.74
N GLU A 125 21.17 2.51 -22.06
CA GLU A 125 19.90 3.23 -22.10
C GLU A 125 18.91 2.64 -23.13
N MET A 126 19.38 2.25 -24.30
CA MET A 126 18.50 1.77 -25.37
C MET A 126 18.09 0.30 -25.21
N GLN A 127 18.99 -0.55 -24.70
CA GLN A 127 18.79 -2.00 -24.74
C GLN A 127 18.52 -2.63 -23.38
N TYR A 128 19.11 -2.10 -22.30
CA TYR A 128 19.13 -2.74 -20.98
C TYR A 128 18.37 -1.96 -19.90
N PHE A 129 18.13 -0.65 -20.09
CA PHE A 129 17.41 0.16 -19.11
C PHE A 129 15.97 -0.36 -18.90
N GLY A 130 15.62 -0.62 -17.64
CA GLY A 130 14.32 -1.15 -17.25
C GLY A 130 14.08 -2.62 -17.59
N LYS A 131 15.10 -3.35 -18.08
CA LYS A 131 15.03 -4.80 -18.36
C LYS A 131 15.87 -5.59 -17.36
N GLN A 132 15.46 -6.82 -17.09
CA GLN A 132 16.16 -7.74 -16.19
C GLN A 132 17.04 -8.68 -16.99
N VAL A 133 18.31 -8.81 -16.60
CA VAL A 133 19.26 -9.69 -17.28
C VAL A 133 19.35 -11.01 -16.52
N GLY A 134 19.18 -12.13 -17.23
CA GLY A 134 19.43 -13.46 -16.69
C GLY A 134 20.92 -13.67 -16.45
N TRP A 135 21.28 -14.14 -15.26
CA TRP A 135 22.66 -14.40 -14.89
C TRP A 135 22.78 -15.77 -14.23
N ASP A 136 23.91 -16.44 -14.48
CA ASP A 136 24.29 -17.68 -13.81
C ASP A 136 25.50 -17.44 -12.91
N GLY A 137 25.48 -17.98 -11.70
CA GLY A 137 26.52 -17.73 -10.71
C GLY A 137 26.37 -18.53 -9.42
N TYR A 138 27.26 -18.25 -8.48
CA TYR A 138 27.33 -18.92 -7.20
C TYR A 138 27.02 -17.93 -6.07
N ILE A 139 26.28 -18.38 -5.06
CA ILE A 139 25.98 -17.58 -3.87
C ILE A 139 27.21 -17.59 -2.97
N VAL A 140 27.75 -16.41 -2.66
CA VAL A 140 28.94 -16.25 -1.81
C VAL A 140 28.54 -16.10 -0.35
N ARG A 141 27.51 -15.28 -0.10
CA ARG A 141 27.06 -14.97 1.27
C ARG A 141 25.57 -14.63 1.27
N VAL A 142 24.84 -15.15 2.25
CA VAL A 142 23.48 -14.73 2.56
C VAL A 142 23.51 -14.10 3.95
N ASN A 143 23.09 -12.84 4.05
CA ASN A 143 22.92 -12.15 5.32
C ASN A 143 21.42 -11.94 5.55
N LEU A 144 20.88 -12.67 6.53
CA LEU A 144 19.50 -12.52 6.98
C LEU A 144 19.53 -11.49 8.11
N ASN A 145 18.80 -10.40 7.94
CA ASN A 145 18.78 -9.28 8.89
C ASN A 145 17.94 -9.61 10.14
N ASP A 146 18.23 -10.74 10.79
CA ASP A 146 17.45 -11.31 11.88
C ASP A 146 17.79 -10.68 13.25
N GLU A 147 18.84 -9.85 13.32
CA GLU A 147 19.36 -9.32 14.59
C GLU A 147 18.88 -7.90 14.95
N ASP A 148 18.12 -7.21 14.08
CA ASP A 148 17.68 -5.83 14.32
C ASP A 148 16.22 -5.76 14.82
N PRO A 149 15.94 -5.35 16.07
CA PRO A 149 14.58 -5.31 16.60
C PRO A 149 13.66 -4.29 15.90
N MET A 150 14.22 -3.38 15.10
CA MET A 150 13.47 -2.49 14.20
C MET A 150 13.24 -3.05 12.79
N SER A 151 13.96 -4.10 12.37
CA SER A 151 13.81 -4.74 11.05
C SER A 151 12.73 -5.83 11.01
N VAL A 152 12.11 -6.18 12.14
CA VAL A 152 11.02 -7.19 12.21
C VAL A 152 9.85 -6.88 11.25
N SER A 153 9.71 -5.62 10.83
CA SER A 153 8.70 -5.21 9.84
C SER A 153 9.14 -5.33 8.37
N TYR A 154 10.43 -5.62 8.11
CA TYR A 154 11.02 -5.77 6.79
C TYR A 154 12.01 -6.94 6.78
N HIS A 155 11.54 -8.13 6.40
CA HIS A 155 12.43 -9.25 6.08
C HIS A 155 13.24 -8.90 4.83
N THR A 156 14.44 -8.35 5.02
CA THR A 156 15.41 -8.12 3.95
C THR A 156 16.49 -9.18 4.01
N ALA A 157 16.62 -9.96 2.95
CA ALA A 157 17.74 -10.87 2.75
C ALA A 157 18.73 -10.19 1.81
N ASN A 158 19.97 -10.01 2.26
CA ASN A 158 21.03 -9.54 1.38
C ASN A 158 21.81 -10.77 0.87
N ILE A 159 21.74 -11.02 -0.44
CA ILE A 159 22.41 -12.14 -1.10
C ILE A 159 23.56 -11.57 -1.93
N MET A 160 24.79 -11.88 -1.51
CA MET A 160 25.99 -11.62 -2.29
C MET A 160 26.22 -12.76 -3.27
N VAL A 161 26.28 -12.42 -4.55
CA VAL A 161 26.43 -13.36 -5.66
C VAL A 161 27.76 -13.11 -6.36
N LYS A 162 28.46 -14.19 -6.73
CA LYS A 162 29.57 -14.17 -7.68
C LYS A 162 29.08 -14.73 -9.01
N MET A 163 29.14 -13.93 -10.06
CA MET A 163 28.74 -14.34 -11.41
C MET A 163 29.75 -15.33 -11.98
N ALA A 164 29.30 -16.25 -12.84
CA ALA A 164 30.14 -17.30 -13.44
C ALA A 164 31.29 -16.71 -14.29
N THR A 165 30.99 -15.63 -15.02
CA THR A 165 31.96 -14.87 -15.81
C THR A 165 32.22 -13.51 -15.14
N PRO A 166 33.46 -13.24 -14.68
CA PRO A 166 33.80 -11.95 -14.08
C PRO A 166 33.87 -10.86 -15.16
N ASP A 167 33.46 -9.65 -14.80
CA ASP A 167 33.56 -8.46 -15.66
C ASP A 167 35.01 -7.92 -15.72
N ILE A 168 35.76 -8.11 -14.64
CA ILE A 168 37.16 -7.72 -14.54
C ILE A 168 38.02 -8.98 -14.73
N PRO A 169 38.96 -9.01 -15.69
CA PRO A 169 39.91 -10.11 -15.81
C PRO A 169 40.75 -10.19 -14.53
N GLU A 170 40.86 -11.38 -13.94
CA GLU A 170 41.53 -11.60 -12.65
C GLU A 170 42.93 -10.96 -12.63
N GLY A 171 43.13 -9.90 -11.84
CA GLY A 171 44.44 -9.26 -11.67
C GLY A 171 44.52 -7.73 -11.72
N GLN A 172 43.42 -6.98 -11.57
CA GLN A 172 43.44 -5.52 -11.33
C GLN A 172 42.61 -5.13 -10.11
#